data_AF-A0A1G6C5H1-F1
#
_entry.id   AF-A0A1G6C5H1-F1
#
_cell.length_a   1.000
_cell.length_b   1.000
_cell.length_c   1.000
_cell.angle_alpha   90.00
_cell.angle_beta   90.00
_cell.angle_gamma   90.00
#
_symmetry.space_group_name_H-M   'P 1'
#
loop_
_entity.id
_entity.type
_entity.pdbx_description
1 polymer ?
#
loop_
_entity_poly.entity_id
_entity_poly.type
_entity_poly.pdbx_seq_one_letter_code
_entity_poly.pdbx_strand_id
1 'polypeptide(L)'
;MKKTIITTVLIAFIGIFSINAQGMDKYQVKVDGLGCPFCAYGLEKKFKEFKGIKNVKIEIETGDFTFDYPADKALSIEDVENQVEKAGYTPMTTKIVRADGKIEASGEMEVVADNAELASKAVYVYGNCGMCEARITKAARTIPGVASATWDEDTKMLAVNYDVSKTSLSEIEMAVAKVGHDTKNNAAANATYYNLPACCKYERANQ
;
A
#
# COMPACT_ATOMS: atom_id res chain seq x y z
N MET A 1 -36.32 32.68 66.10
CA MET A 1 -35.67 31.65 65.25
C MET A 1 -36.22 31.79 63.83
N LYS A 2 -35.65 32.69 63.02
CA LYS A 2 -34.92 32.35 61.78
C LYS A 2 -35.48 31.13 61.05
N LYS A 3 -36.13 31.32 59.89
CA LYS A 3 -35.78 30.60 58.65
C LYS A 3 -36.02 31.50 57.45
N THR A 4 -34.89 31.94 56.92
CA THR A 4 -34.68 32.75 55.74
C THR A 4 -35.05 31.97 54.48
N ILE A 5 -35.58 32.72 53.52
CA ILE A 5 -35.67 32.44 52.09
C ILE A 5 -34.44 31.68 51.58
N ILE A 6 -34.65 30.50 50.97
CA ILE A 6 -33.64 29.85 50.11
C ILE A 6 -34.35 29.41 48.83
N THR A 7 -34.32 30.32 47.86
CA THR A 7 -34.59 30.10 46.45
C THR A 7 -33.68 28.98 45.95
N THR A 8 -34.22 27.78 45.75
CA THR A 8 -33.48 26.66 45.17
C THR A 8 -33.38 26.88 43.66
N VAL A 9 -32.35 27.62 43.27
CA VAL A 9 -31.90 27.77 41.88
C VAL A 9 -31.42 26.39 41.41
N LEU A 10 -32.28 25.72 40.65
CA LEU A 10 -31.98 24.46 39.95
C LEU A 10 -31.13 24.78 38.70
N ILE A 11 -29.87 25.14 38.89
CA ILE A 11 -28.86 25.07 37.82
C ILE A 11 -28.46 23.60 37.73
N ALA A 12 -29.27 22.82 37.00
CA ALA A 12 -28.80 21.56 36.46
C ALA A 12 -27.76 21.91 35.39
N PHE A 13 -26.50 21.81 35.81
CA PHE A 13 -25.32 21.75 34.95
C PHE A 13 -25.65 20.80 33.78
N ILE A 14 -26.01 21.37 32.63
CA ILE A 14 -25.94 20.68 31.36
C ILE A 14 -24.45 20.48 31.15
N GLY A 15 -23.96 19.34 31.67
CA GLY A 15 -22.65 18.85 31.35
C GLY A 15 -22.61 18.69 29.84
N ILE A 16 -22.01 19.67 29.18
CA ILE A 16 -21.49 19.52 27.84
C ILE A 16 -20.42 18.44 27.98
N PHE A 17 -20.83 17.18 27.85
CA PHE A 17 -19.92 16.10 27.58
C PHE A 17 -19.33 16.42 26.22
N SER A 18 -18.16 17.04 26.23
CA SER A 18 -17.30 17.16 25.06
C SER A 18 -17.12 15.77 24.50
N ILE A 19 -17.69 15.55 23.31
CA ILE A 19 -17.45 14.37 22.49
C ILE A 19 -16.00 14.50 22.01
N ASN A 20 -15.04 14.12 22.84
CA ASN A 20 -13.71 13.76 22.34
C ASN A 20 -13.81 12.33 21.82
N ALA A 21 -14.43 12.17 20.64
CA ALA A 21 -14.16 11.01 19.81
C ALA A 21 -12.72 11.17 19.33
N GLN A 22 -11.78 10.63 20.11
CA GLN A 22 -10.38 10.53 19.70
C GLN A 22 -10.34 9.59 18.50
N GLY A 23 -10.26 10.16 17.31
CA GLY A 23 -9.99 9.42 16.09
C GLY A 23 -8.68 8.65 16.23
N MET A 24 -8.68 7.38 15.85
CA MET A 24 -7.48 6.56 15.80
C MET A 24 -7.18 6.26 14.33
N ASP A 25 -5.95 6.54 13.92
CA ASP A 25 -5.41 6.14 12.63
C ASP A 25 -5.05 4.66 12.69
N LYS A 26 -5.36 3.91 11.63
CA LYS A 26 -5.06 2.48 11.52
C LYS A 26 -3.86 2.28 10.60
N TYR A 27 -2.85 1.60 11.09
CA TYR A 27 -1.63 1.32 10.36
C TYR A 27 -1.60 -0.16 9.98
N GLN A 28 -1.18 -0.45 8.76
CA GLN A 28 -0.88 -1.78 8.26
C GLN A 28 0.47 -1.70 7.55
N VAL A 29 1.45 -2.39 8.09
CA VAL A 29 2.82 -2.39 7.61
C VAL A 29 3.16 -3.82 7.24
N LYS A 30 3.49 -4.05 5.97
CA LYS A 30 4.05 -5.32 5.54
C LYS A 30 5.55 -5.27 5.77
N VAL A 31 6.04 -6.22 6.54
CA VAL A 31 7.42 -6.27 7.01
C VAL A 31 8.04 -7.58 6.56
N ASP A 32 9.22 -7.50 5.94
CA ASP A 32 10.03 -8.68 5.62
C ASP A 32 10.98 -9.03 6.79
N GLY A 33 11.26 -10.32 6.95
CA GLY A 33 12.13 -10.84 8.02
C GLY A 33 11.42 -11.33 9.28
N LEU A 34 10.07 -11.38 9.31
CA LEU A 34 9.31 -12.00 10.40
C LEU A 34 9.27 -13.52 10.23
N GLY A 35 10.32 -14.22 10.66
CA GLY A 35 10.43 -15.68 10.52
C GLY A 35 10.01 -16.51 11.74
N CYS A 36 9.80 -15.90 12.91
CA CYS A 36 9.43 -16.62 14.13
C CYS A 36 8.69 -15.74 15.16
N PRO A 37 8.02 -16.34 16.17
CA PRO A 37 7.30 -15.59 17.21
C PRO A 37 8.17 -14.62 18.01
N PHE A 38 9.46 -14.91 18.17
CA PHE A 38 10.39 -14.01 18.86
C PHE A 38 10.71 -12.74 18.05
N CYS A 39 10.73 -12.84 16.71
CA CYS A 39 10.88 -11.68 15.83
C CYS A 39 9.69 -10.72 15.99
N ALA A 40 8.47 -11.26 15.93
CA ALA A 40 7.25 -10.49 16.14
C ALA A 40 7.28 -9.73 17.49
N TYR A 41 7.69 -10.40 18.56
CA TYR A 41 7.84 -9.75 19.87
C TYR A 41 8.85 -8.61 19.88
N GLY A 42 9.97 -8.76 19.16
CA GLY A 42 10.98 -7.70 19.01
C GLY A 42 10.42 -6.46 18.33
N LEU A 43 9.66 -6.65 17.25
CA LEU A 43 8.98 -5.56 16.53
C LEU A 43 7.93 -4.87 17.42
N GLU A 44 7.06 -5.66 18.07
CA GLU A 44 6.03 -5.13 18.97
C GLU A 44 6.65 -4.29 20.10
N LYS A 45 7.73 -4.79 20.72
CA LYS A 45 8.41 -4.10 21.81
C LYS A 45 8.98 -2.75 21.38
N LYS A 46 9.51 -2.65 20.15
CA LYS A 46 10.02 -1.39 19.59
C LYS A 46 8.90 -0.40 19.29
N PHE A 47 7.75 -0.88 18.82
CA PHE A 47 6.61 0.00 18.54
C PHE A 47 5.83 0.44 19.79
N LYS A 48 5.98 -0.27 20.93
CA LYS A 48 5.49 0.19 22.24
C LYS A 48 6.16 1.47 22.75
N GLU A 49 7.29 1.89 22.17
CA GLU A 49 7.92 3.18 22.47
C GLU A 49 7.03 4.37 22.02
N PHE A 50 6.15 4.15 21.02
CA PHE A 50 5.14 5.12 20.62
C PHE A 50 3.99 5.19 21.65
N LYS A 51 4.01 6.25 22.47
CA LYS A 51 2.99 6.48 23.50
C LYS A 51 1.59 6.61 22.88
N GLY A 52 0.73 5.64 23.09
CA GLY A 52 -0.67 5.66 22.65
C GLY A 52 -1.01 4.62 21.59
N ILE A 53 -0.06 3.78 21.19
CA ILE A 53 -0.32 2.63 20.33
C ILE A 53 -1.34 1.66 20.97
N LYS A 54 -2.31 1.20 20.18
CA LYS A 54 -3.36 0.24 20.59
C LYS A 54 -3.56 -0.80 19.50
N ASN A 55 -4.31 -1.87 19.81
CA ASN A 55 -4.73 -2.88 18.84
C ASN A 55 -3.60 -3.47 17.99
N VAL A 56 -2.45 -3.70 18.61
CA VAL A 56 -1.28 -4.26 17.93
C VAL A 56 -1.54 -5.73 17.57
N LYS A 57 -1.39 -6.08 16.30
CA LYS A 57 -1.47 -7.46 15.80
C LYS A 57 -0.34 -7.71 14.79
N ILE A 58 0.29 -8.87 14.87
CA ILE A 58 1.34 -9.30 13.95
C ILE A 58 0.93 -10.65 13.37
N GLU A 59 0.85 -10.75 12.06
CA GLU A 59 0.74 -12.00 11.31
C GLU A 59 2.12 -12.37 10.77
N ILE A 60 2.68 -13.46 11.28
CA ILE A 60 4.08 -13.84 11.00
C ILE A 60 4.17 -14.45 9.60
N GLU A 61 3.16 -15.22 9.20
CA GLU A 61 3.17 -15.92 7.90
C GLU A 61 3.11 -14.93 6.72
N THR A 62 2.34 -13.85 6.85
CA THR A 62 2.14 -12.86 5.79
C THR A 62 3.03 -11.61 5.96
N GLY A 63 3.67 -11.47 7.13
CA GLY A 63 4.46 -10.30 7.50
C GLY A 63 3.61 -9.06 7.81
N ASP A 64 2.31 -9.21 8.06
CA ASP A 64 1.41 -8.08 8.29
C ASP A 64 1.49 -7.63 9.75
N PHE A 65 1.93 -6.39 9.95
CA PHE A 65 1.96 -5.72 11.23
C PHE A 65 0.91 -4.60 11.27
N THR A 66 -0.08 -4.70 12.14
CA THR A 66 -1.15 -3.70 12.26
C THR A 66 -1.23 -3.11 13.65
N PHE A 67 -1.54 -1.82 13.73
CA PHE A 67 -1.75 -1.13 14.99
C PHE A 67 -2.62 0.12 14.79
N ASP A 68 -3.24 0.59 15.87
CA ASP A 68 -3.97 1.85 15.91
C ASP A 68 -3.13 2.90 16.67
N TYR A 69 -3.09 4.14 16.17
CA TYR A 69 -2.37 5.25 16.81
C TYR A 69 -3.26 6.50 16.90
N PRO A 70 -3.15 7.35 17.94
CA PRO A 70 -3.99 8.53 18.08
C PRO A 70 -3.77 9.53 16.94
N ALA A 71 -4.85 9.93 16.26
CA ALA A 71 -4.78 10.83 15.10
C ALA A 71 -4.23 12.22 15.43
N ASP A 72 -4.39 12.67 16.69
CA ASP A 72 -3.89 13.95 17.20
C ASP A 72 -2.36 14.00 17.34
N LYS A 73 -1.69 12.84 17.35
CA LYS A 73 -0.23 12.74 17.50
C LYS A 73 0.52 12.63 16.18
N ALA A 74 -0.20 12.60 15.05
CA ALA A 74 0.32 12.61 13.68
C ALA A 74 1.61 11.77 13.50
N LEU A 75 1.46 10.47 13.25
CA LEU A 75 2.59 9.60 12.91
C LEU A 75 2.67 9.42 11.38
N SER A 76 3.82 9.76 10.80
CA SER A 76 4.06 9.68 9.35
C SER A 76 4.45 8.28 8.91
N ILE A 77 4.35 8.01 7.61
CA ILE A 77 4.80 6.75 7.02
C ILE A 77 6.31 6.57 7.20
N GLU A 78 7.08 7.62 6.94
CA GLU A 78 8.54 7.61 7.08
C GLU A 78 8.96 7.28 8.52
N ASP A 79 8.26 7.82 9.53
CA ASP A 79 8.54 7.50 10.94
C ASP A 79 8.27 6.03 11.26
N VAL A 80 7.23 5.45 10.65
CA VAL A 80 6.88 4.03 10.81
C VAL A 80 7.94 3.16 10.15
N GLU A 81 8.31 3.43 8.91
CA GLU A 81 9.34 2.68 8.17
C GLU A 81 10.69 2.74 8.88
N ASN A 82 11.11 3.94 9.30
CA ASN A 82 12.33 4.12 10.08
C ASN A 82 12.30 3.33 11.40
N GLN A 83 11.14 3.19 12.04
CA GLN A 83 11.03 2.38 13.26
C GLN A 83 11.09 0.88 12.96
N VAL A 84 10.55 0.43 11.82
CA VAL A 84 10.69 -0.96 11.34
C VAL A 84 12.17 -1.28 11.09
N GLU A 85 12.90 -0.39 10.42
CA GLU A 85 14.35 -0.54 10.18
C GLU A 85 15.15 -0.55 11.49
N LYS A 86 14.84 0.35 12.43
CA LYS A 86 15.46 0.35 13.77
C LYS A 86 15.14 -0.90 14.59
N ALA A 87 14.03 -1.56 14.29
CA ALA A 87 13.68 -2.85 14.89
C ALA A 87 14.43 -4.03 14.22
N GLY A 88 15.14 -3.78 13.12
CA GLY A 88 15.96 -4.77 12.41
C GLY A 88 15.22 -5.47 11.26
N TYR A 89 14.16 -4.88 10.74
CA TYR A 89 13.33 -5.45 9.67
C TYR A 89 13.25 -4.52 8.45
N THR A 90 12.82 -5.06 7.32
CA THR A 90 12.68 -4.28 6.08
C THR A 90 11.20 -3.94 5.83
N PRO A 91 10.82 -2.65 5.77
CA PRO A 91 9.46 -2.26 5.39
C PRO A 91 9.23 -2.50 3.90
N MET A 92 8.12 -3.18 3.54
CA MET A 92 7.73 -3.40 2.15
C MET A 92 6.64 -2.43 1.71
N THR A 93 5.53 -2.39 2.45
CA THR A 93 4.40 -1.49 2.17
C THR A 93 3.82 -0.99 3.48
N THR A 94 3.61 0.31 3.62
CA THR A 94 2.86 0.88 4.74
C THR A 94 1.54 1.43 4.22
N LYS A 95 0.43 1.14 4.89
CA LYS A 95 -0.89 1.72 4.63
C LYS A 95 -1.40 2.32 5.94
N ILE A 96 -1.79 3.58 5.89
CA ILE A 96 -2.45 4.31 6.97
C ILE A 96 -3.88 4.57 6.53
N VAL A 97 -4.85 4.21 7.36
CA VAL A 97 -6.23 4.69 7.25
C VAL A 97 -6.41 5.71 8.37
N ARG A 98 -6.38 6.98 8.00
CA ARG A 98 -6.54 8.11 8.90
C ARG A 98 -7.97 8.14 9.46
N ALA A 99 -8.14 8.72 10.64
CA ALA A 99 -9.43 8.83 11.30
C ALA A 99 -10.47 9.65 10.53
N ASP A 100 -10.02 10.54 9.64
CA ASP A 100 -10.86 11.30 8.70
C ASP A 100 -11.27 10.48 7.44
N GLY A 101 -10.85 9.22 7.36
CA GLY A 101 -11.11 8.31 6.24
C GLY A 101 -10.07 8.40 5.12
N LYS A 102 -9.08 9.30 5.21
CA LYS A 102 -8.00 9.40 4.22
C LYS A 102 -7.09 8.17 4.31
N ILE A 103 -6.74 7.59 3.17
CA ILE A 103 -5.78 6.47 3.12
C ILE A 103 -4.45 7.01 2.61
N GLU A 104 -3.34 6.66 3.23
CA GLU A 104 -1.98 7.00 2.79
C GLU A 104 -1.17 5.71 2.68
N ALA A 105 -0.34 5.52 1.65
CA ALA A 105 0.49 4.33 1.56
C ALA A 105 1.91 4.61 1.00
N SER A 106 2.92 3.92 1.53
CA SER A 106 4.27 3.84 0.94
C SER A 106 4.51 2.45 0.38
N GLY A 107 5.22 2.40 -0.74
CA GLY A 107 5.29 1.25 -1.63
C GLY A 107 4.18 1.34 -2.68
N GLU A 108 4.46 2.08 -3.77
CA GLU A 108 3.60 2.30 -4.95
C GLU A 108 2.09 2.12 -4.74
N MET A 109 1.46 3.16 -4.21
CA MET A 109 0.05 3.48 -4.46
C MET A 109 -0.15 4.97 -4.21
N GLU A 110 -0.18 5.77 -5.27
CA GLU A 110 -0.78 7.10 -5.23
C GLU A 110 -2.27 6.95 -4.88
N VAL A 111 -2.67 7.40 -3.70
CA VAL A 111 -4.06 7.76 -3.41
C VAL A 111 -4.35 9.16 -3.92
N VAL A 112 -4.91 9.25 -5.12
CA VAL A 112 -5.80 10.36 -5.46
C VAL A 112 -7.21 10.01 -4.99
N ALA A 113 -7.76 10.87 -4.14
CA ALA A 113 -9.19 10.91 -3.88
C ALA A 113 -9.89 11.53 -5.11
N ASP A 114 -10.77 10.76 -5.74
CA ASP A 114 -12.11 11.17 -6.23
C ASP A 114 -12.64 10.06 -7.15
N ASN A 115 -13.62 9.27 -6.68
CA ASN A 115 -14.46 8.37 -7.49
C ASN A 115 -13.77 7.58 -8.64
N ALA A 116 -12.54 7.11 -8.46
CA ALA A 116 -11.84 6.34 -9.49
C ALA A 116 -12.49 4.95 -9.67
N GLU A 117 -13.09 4.71 -10.84
CA GLU A 117 -13.52 3.38 -11.25
C GLU A 117 -12.27 2.55 -11.59
N LEU A 118 -11.86 1.68 -10.68
CA LEU A 118 -10.72 0.81 -10.89
C LEU A 118 -11.11 -0.39 -11.74
N ALA A 119 -10.41 -0.60 -12.85
CA ALA A 119 -10.50 -1.82 -13.63
C ALA A 119 -9.39 -2.80 -13.23
N SER A 120 -9.78 -4.07 -13.03
CA SER A 120 -8.86 -5.19 -12.89
C SER A 120 -8.82 -5.99 -14.19
N LYS A 121 -7.63 -6.12 -14.79
CA LYS A 121 -7.43 -6.84 -16.05
C LYS A 121 -6.16 -7.69 -15.99
N ALA A 122 -6.16 -8.77 -16.75
CA ALA A 122 -4.98 -9.59 -16.97
C ALA A 122 -4.69 -9.69 -18.47
N VAL A 123 -3.43 -9.53 -18.86
CA VAL A 123 -2.96 -9.63 -20.23
C VAL A 123 -1.74 -10.53 -20.33
N TYR A 124 -1.67 -11.32 -21.39
CA TYR A 124 -0.49 -12.14 -21.66
C TYR A 124 0.67 -11.27 -22.12
N VAL A 125 1.82 -11.41 -21.46
CA VAL A 125 3.05 -10.67 -21.75
C VAL A 125 4.20 -11.66 -21.84
N TYR A 126 4.92 -11.62 -22.95
CA TYR A 126 6.03 -12.53 -23.20
C TYR A 126 7.25 -12.20 -22.33
N GLY A 127 7.82 -13.22 -21.69
CA GLY A 127 8.96 -13.13 -20.80
C GLY A 127 9.36 -14.54 -20.33
N ASN A 128 10.55 -14.67 -19.74
CA ASN A 128 11.14 -15.99 -19.45
C ASN A 128 11.61 -16.22 -18.01
N CYS A 129 11.77 -15.15 -17.22
CA CYS A 129 12.38 -15.25 -15.89
C CYS A 129 11.99 -14.07 -15.00
N GLY A 130 12.30 -14.14 -13.70
CA GLY A 130 12.11 -13.04 -12.74
C GLY A 130 12.75 -11.69 -13.11
N MET A 131 13.80 -11.64 -13.95
CA MET A 131 14.29 -10.36 -14.47
C MET A 131 13.32 -9.72 -15.48
N CYS A 132 12.58 -10.55 -16.22
CA CYS A 132 11.50 -10.08 -17.08
C CYS A 132 10.36 -9.54 -16.23
N GLU A 133 9.97 -10.24 -15.16
CA GLU A 133 8.96 -9.79 -14.20
C GLU A 133 9.28 -8.37 -13.70
N ALA A 134 10.49 -8.15 -13.17
CA ALA A 134 10.90 -6.86 -12.65
C ALA A 134 10.83 -5.75 -13.72
N ARG A 135 11.20 -6.04 -14.97
CA ARG A 135 11.13 -5.06 -16.06
C ARG A 135 9.69 -4.77 -16.49
N ILE A 136 8.87 -5.80 -16.64
CA ILE A 136 7.47 -5.72 -17.08
C ILE A 136 6.64 -4.96 -16.03
N THR A 137 6.72 -5.38 -14.77
CA THR A 137 5.94 -4.77 -13.67
C THR A 137 6.36 -3.33 -13.45
N LYS A 138 7.67 -3.02 -13.45
CA LYS A 138 8.15 -1.64 -13.36
C LYS A 138 7.62 -0.76 -14.49
N ALA A 139 7.64 -1.24 -15.74
CA ALA A 139 7.10 -0.47 -16.87
C ALA A 139 5.62 -0.15 -16.70
N ALA A 140 4.82 -1.14 -16.26
CA ALA A 140 3.39 -0.93 -16.00
C ALA A 140 3.16 0.06 -14.86
N ARG A 141 3.88 -0.05 -13.73
CA ARG A 141 3.67 0.80 -12.55
C ARG A 141 4.12 2.25 -12.74
N THR A 142 5.03 2.51 -13.67
CA THR A 142 5.41 3.91 -14.00
C THR A 142 4.31 4.69 -14.72
N ILE A 143 3.22 4.04 -15.15
CA ILE A 143 2.11 4.71 -15.81
C ILE A 143 1.18 5.33 -14.76
N PRO A 144 0.93 6.66 -14.81
CA PRO A 144 0.00 7.32 -13.91
C PRO A 144 -1.39 6.66 -13.93
N GLY A 145 -1.94 6.39 -12.76
CA GLY A 145 -3.23 5.69 -12.62
C GLY A 145 -3.13 4.17 -12.52
N VAL A 146 -1.96 3.56 -12.70
CA VAL A 146 -1.76 2.14 -12.37
C VAL A 146 -1.60 1.99 -10.86
N ALA A 147 -2.56 1.30 -10.25
CA ALA A 147 -2.59 1.01 -8.82
C ALA A 147 -1.71 -0.20 -8.46
N SER A 148 -1.67 -1.23 -9.31
CA SER A 148 -0.78 -2.38 -9.09
C SER A 148 -0.50 -3.11 -10.40
N ALA A 149 0.65 -3.78 -10.43
CA ALA A 149 1.04 -4.67 -11.52
C ALA A 149 1.85 -5.85 -10.96
N THR A 150 1.45 -7.07 -11.31
CA THR A 150 2.12 -8.32 -10.97
C THR A 150 2.18 -9.20 -12.22
N TRP A 151 3.34 -9.75 -12.53
CA TRP A 151 3.51 -10.67 -13.66
C TRP A 151 3.93 -12.04 -13.15
N ASP A 152 3.29 -13.07 -13.64
CA ASP A 152 3.54 -14.43 -13.21
C ASP A 152 4.40 -15.17 -14.24
N GLU A 153 5.51 -15.76 -13.79
CA GLU A 153 6.47 -16.42 -14.67
C GLU A 153 5.87 -17.65 -15.33
N ASP A 154 5.06 -18.45 -14.65
CA ASP A 154 4.55 -19.70 -15.22
C ASP A 154 3.48 -19.45 -16.28
N THR A 155 2.50 -18.62 -15.95
CA THR A 155 1.34 -18.29 -16.80
C THR A 155 1.62 -17.18 -17.81
N LYS A 156 2.70 -16.40 -17.60
CA LYS A 156 3.08 -15.24 -18.41
C LYS A 156 2.02 -14.13 -18.40
N MET A 157 1.18 -14.10 -17.37
CA MET A 157 0.09 -13.13 -17.24
C MET A 157 0.51 -11.93 -16.41
N LEU A 158 0.38 -10.74 -16.98
CA LEU A 158 0.45 -9.46 -16.26
C LEU A 158 -0.95 -9.11 -15.76
N ALA A 159 -1.17 -9.18 -14.45
CA ALA A 159 -2.37 -8.67 -13.79
C ALA A 159 -2.14 -7.21 -13.38
N VAL A 160 -3.07 -6.33 -13.74
CA VAL A 160 -3.04 -4.90 -13.42
C VAL A 160 -4.36 -4.43 -12.83
N ASN A 161 -4.26 -3.53 -11.86
CA ASN A 161 -5.38 -2.72 -11.41
C ASN A 161 -5.06 -1.26 -11.74
N TYR A 162 -5.97 -0.54 -12.38
CA TYR A 162 -5.74 0.84 -12.80
C TYR A 162 -7.03 1.66 -12.83
N ASP A 163 -6.88 2.96 -12.67
CA ASP A 163 -7.94 3.96 -12.80
C ASP A 163 -8.25 4.19 -14.28
N VAL A 164 -9.46 3.81 -14.70
CA VAL A 164 -9.90 3.92 -16.10
C VAL A 164 -10.04 5.36 -16.59
N SER A 165 -10.08 6.33 -15.68
CA SER A 165 -10.11 7.76 -16.02
C SER A 165 -8.72 8.32 -16.35
N LYS A 166 -7.66 7.62 -15.93
CA LYS A 166 -6.26 8.08 -16.05
C LYS A 166 -5.44 7.30 -17.06
N THR A 167 -5.76 6.02 -17.25
CA THR A 167 -5.07 5.18 -18.21
C THR A 167 -5.95 4.05 -18.75
N SER A 168 -5.43 3.30 -19.72
CA SER A 168 -6.09 2.15 -20.32
C SER A 168 -5.16 0.93 -20.40
N LEU A 169 -5.75 -0.27 -20.51
CA LEU A 169 -4.98 -1.50 -20.72
C LEU A 169 -4.06 -1.40 -21.95
N SER A 170 -4.51 -0.72 -23.02
CA SER A 170 -3.71 -0.51 -24.23
C SER A 170 -2.44 0.33 -23.95
N GLU A 171 -2.56 1.39 -23.15
CA GLU A 171 -1.40 2.22 -22.78
C GLU A 171 -0.38 1.45 -21.92
N ILE A 172 -0.88 0.61 -21.01
CA ILE A 172 -0.05 -0.29 -20.20
C ILE A 172 0.67 -1.31 -21.10
N GLU A 173 -0.04 -1.96 -22.02
CA GLU A 173 0.56 -2.90 -22.98
C GLU A 173 1.62 -2.23 -23.86
N MET A 174 1.37 -0.99 -24.32
CA MET A 174 2.36 -0.20 -25.06
C MET A 174 3.60 0.13 -24.22
N ALA A 175 3.44 0.45 -22.94
CA ALA A 175 4.56 0.72 -22.03
C ALA A 175 5.45 -0.51 -21.84
N VAL A 176 4.82 -1.68 -21.70
CA VAL A 176 5.51 -2.98 -21.61
C VAL A 176 6.23 -3.32 -22.91
N ALA A 177 5.59 -3.09 -24.07
CA ALA A 177 6.23 -3.26 -25.38
C ALA A 177 7.44 -2.34 -25.57
N LYS A 178 7.38 -1.09 -25.07
CA LYS A 178 8.49 -0.14 -25.13
C LYS A 178 9.73 -0.58 -24.35
N VAL A 179 9.59 -1.46 -23.36
CA VAL A 179 10.72 -2.06 -22.63
C VAL A 179 11.13 -3.44 -23.16
N GLY A 180 10.62 -3.82 -24.32
CA GLY A 180 11.09 -4.99 -25.06
C GLY A 180 10.22 -6.23 -24.94
N HIS A 181 9.08 -6.15 -24.25
CA HIS A 181 8.22 -7.30 -23.98
C HIS A 181 6.92 -7.22 -24.76
N ASP A 182 6.70 -8.19 -25.65
CA ASP A 182 5.49 -8.28 -26.46
C ASP A 182 4.28 -8.57 -25.58
N THR A 183 3.15 -8.05 -26.02
CA THR A 183 1.83 -8.39 -25.51
C THR A 183 1.00 -8.95 -26.66
N LYS A 184 -0.23 -9.40 -26.38
CA LYS A 184 -1.11 -9.90 -27.44
C LYS A 184 -1.42 -8.84 -28.51
N ASN A 185 -1.57 -7.56 -28.12
CA ASN A 185 -1.99 -6.51 -29.06
C ASN A 185 -0.87 -5.53 -29.41
N ASN A 186 0.22 -5.49 -28.64
CA ASN A 186 1.33 -4.56 -28.84
C ASN A 186 2.67 -5.30 -28.82
N ALA A 187 3.37 -5.26 -29.96
CA ALA A 187 4.69 -5.85 -30.11
C ALA A 187 5.79 -4.82 -29.83
N ALA A 188 6.85 -5.24 -29.14
CA ALA A 188 8.06 -4.46 -28.95
C ALA A 188 8.75 -4.17 -30.29
N ALA A 189 9.38 -3.00 -30.41
CA ALA A 189 10.23 -2.71 -31.55
C ALA A 189 11.40 -3.71 -31.61
N ASN A 190 11.76 -4.18 -32.81
CA ASN A 190 12.86 -5.13 -32.99
C ASN A 190 14.14 -4.65 -32.31
N ALA A 191 14.51 -3.37 -32.47
CA ALA A 191 15.70 -2.82 -31.83
C ALA A 191 15.65 -2.95 -30.30
N THR A 192 14.51 -2.63 -29.67
CA THR A 192 14.34 -2.74 -28.22
C THR A 192 14.42 -4.19 -27.76
N TYR A 193 13.70 -5.10 -28.44
CA TYR A 193 13.76 -6.53 -28.16
C TYR A 193 15.20 -7.04 -28.30
N TYR A 194 15.90 -6.70 -29.38
CA TYR A 194 17.27 -7.15 -29.65
C TYR A 194 18.31 -6.59 -28.65
N ASN A 195 18.01 -5.51 -27.94
CA ASN A 195 18.84 -4.98 -26.86
C ASN A 195 18.56 -5.59 -25.49
N LEU A 196 17.53 -6.44 -25.34
CA LEU A 196 17.31 -7.15 -24.08
C LEU A 196 18.48 -8.10 -23.75
N PRO A 197 18.74 -8.37 -22.45
CA PRO A 197 19.64 -9.44 -22.04
C PRO A 197 19.28 -10.78 -22.69
N ALA A 198 20.28 -11.64 -22.93
CA ALA A 198 20.09 -12.92 -23.61
C ALA A 198 19.01 -13.80 -22.93
N CYS A 199 18.97 -13.83 -21.60
CA CYS A 199 17.96 -14.56 -20.82
C CYS A 199 16.54 -14.00 -20.93
N CYS A 200 16.38 -12.76 -21.40
CA CYS A 200 15.08 -12.12 -21.61
C CYS A 200 14.55 -12.28 -23.05
N LYS A 201 15.27 -13.01 -23.92
CA LYS A 201 14.85 -13.29 -25.29
C LYS A 201 13.85 -14.43 -25.32
N TYR A 202 12.60 -14.12 -25.55
CA TYR A 202 11.52 -15.08 -25.71
C TYR A 202 11.18 -15.28 -27.20
N GLU A 203 10.52 -16.38 -27.53
CA GLU A 203 9.98 -16.61 -28.87
C GLU A 203 8.77 -15.69 -29.11
N ARG A 204 8.81 -14.90 -30.18
CA ARG A 204 7.80 -13.88 -30.47
C ARG A 204 6.67 -14.51 -31.30
N ALA A 205 5.43 -14.12 -31.01
CA ALA A 205 4.23 -14.70 -31.64
C ALA A 205 4.14 -14.51 -33.17
N ASN A 206 4.82 -13.49 -33.72
CA ASN A 206 4.64 -13.02 -35.10
C ASN A 206 5.98 -12.87 -35.85
N GLN A 207 6.92 -13.81 -35.66
CA GLN A 207 8.16 -13.88 -36.45
C GLN A 207 8.10 -14.97 -37.51
#